data_AF-A0A2W7PLJ4-F1
#
_entry.id   AF-A0A2W7PLJ4-F1
#
_cell.length_a   1.000
_cell.length_b   1.000
_cell.length_c   1.000
_cell.angle_alpha   90.00
_cell.angle_beta   90.00
_cell.angle_gamma   90.00
#
_symmetry.space_group_name_H-M   'P 1'
#
loop_
_entity.id
_entity.type
_entity.pdbx_description
1 polymer ?
#
loop_
_entity_poly.entity_id
_entity_poly.type
_entity_poly.pdbx_seq_one_letter_code
_entity_poly.pdbx_strand_id
1 'polypeptide(L)'
;MEELKLFGGVVNGPAFLPADVVAACSTYREAVRASWAHRRIKGMTQRTLAELAECYPSHVSDYLAADDKPSRRDLPAGKLNAWASVVGNWGVQQWLMQQAKLTVMEEVIARKAA
;
A
#
# COMPACT_ATOMS: atom_id res chain seq x y z
N MET A 1 12.96 14.57 -13.58
CA MET A 1 13.52 13.29 -13.11
C MET A 1 13.84 12.49 -14.36
N GLU A 2 15.12 12.22 -14.55
CA GLU A 2 15.72 11.71 -15.79
C GLU A 2 15.34 10.23 -15.97
N GLU A 3 14.67 9.91 -17.08
CA GLU A 3 14.29 8.54 -17.42
C GLU A 3 15.53 7.74 -17.80
N LEU A 4 15.97 6.85 -16.91
CA LEU A 4 17.04 5.92 -17.19
C LEU A 4 16.53 4.86 -18.18
N LYS A 5 16.83 5.05 -19.47
CA LYS A 5 16.53 4.07 -20.53
C LYS A 5 17.48 2.87 -20.40
N LEU A 6 17.03 1.83 -19.70
CA LEU A 6 17.68 0.53 -19.75
C LEU A 6 17.35 -0.16 -21.09
N PHE A 7 18.36 -0.72 -21.76
CA PHE A 7 18.19 -1.48 -23.00
C PHE A 7 17.17 -2.62 -22.78
N GLY A 8 15.93 -2.44 -23.28
CA GLY A 8 14.87 -3.46 -23.20
C GLY A 8 13.51 -3.00 -22.65
N GLY A 9 13.37 -1.76 -22.14
CA GLY A 9 12.07 -1.23 -21.74
C GLY A 9 12.13 -0.14 -20.68
N VAL A 10 11.06 0.67 -20.57
CA VAL A 10 10.90 1.68 -19.53
C VAL A 10 10.70 0.97 -18.18
N VAL A 11 11.55 1.27 -17.19
CA VAL A 11 11.32 0.83 -15.80
C VAL A 11 10.16 1.63 -15.25
N ASN A 12 8.95 1.08 -15.35
CA ASN A 12 7.76 1.70 -14.79
C ASN A 12 7.77 1.55 -13.26
N GLY A 13 7.96 2.66 -12.54
CA GLY A 13 7.75 2.71 -11.09
C GLY A 13 6.31 2.34 -10.70
N PRO A 14 5.99 2.25 -9.40
CA PRO A 14 4.64 1.90 -8.97
C PRO A 14 3.62 2.92 -9.46
N ALA A 15 2.46 2.43 -9.89
CA ALA A 15 1.37 3.29 -10.39
C ALA A 15 0.43 3.73 -9.25
N PHE A 16 -0.29 4.82 -9.44
CA PHE A 16 -1.38 5.18 -8.54
C PHE A 16 -2.62 4.31 -8.83
N LEU A 17 -3.32 3.87 -7.78
CA LEU A 17 -4.64 3.27 -7.90
C LEU A 17 -5.70 4.34 -8.19
N PRO A 18 -6.81 3.96 -8.84
CA PRO A 18 -8.00 4.81 -8.98
C PRO A 18 -8.47 5.36 -7.62
N ALA A 19 -8.94 6.60 -7.61
CA ALA A 19 -9.28 7.30 -6.36
C ALA A 19 -10.45 6.63 -5.61
N ASP A 20 -11.42 6.10 -6.34
CA ASP A 20 -12.57 5.35 -5.83
C ASP A 20 -12.15 4.07 -5.10
N VAL A 21 -11.15 3.34 -5.62
CA VAL A 21 -10.61 2.14 -4.97
C VAL A 21 -9.98 2.48 -3.61
N VAL A 22 -9.22 3.57 -3.55
CA VAL A 22 -8.57 4.01 -2.30
C VAL A 22 -9.62 4.55 -1.31
N ALA A 23 -10.59 5.33 -1.78
CA ALA A 23 -11.64 5.92 -0.96
C ALA A 23 -12.61 4.87 -0.38
N ALA A 24 -12.78 3.72 -1.04
CA ALA A 24 -13.59 2.62 -0.54
C ALA A 24 -12.94 1.88 0.67
N CYS A 25 -11.65 2.09 0.93
CA CYS A 25 -10.94 1.46 2.04
C CYS A 25 -11.19 2.24 3.33
N SER A 26 -11.81 1.59 4.32
CA SER A 26 -12.08 2.12 5.65
C SER A 26 -10.96 1.83 6.64
N THR A 27 -10.20 0.74 6.43
CA THR A 27 -9.09 0.35 7.32
C THR A 27 -7.77 0.25 6.57
N TYR A 28 -6.66 0.33 7.32
CA TYR A 28 -5.31 0.11 6.78
C TYR A 28 -5.18 -1.25 6.10
N ARG A 29 -5.79 -2.29 6.69
CA ARG A 29 -5.77 -3.66 6.15
C ARG A 29 -6.56 -3.76 4.85
N GLU A 30 -7.69 -3.06 4.75
CA GLU A 30 -8.42 -2.96 3.49
C GLU A 30 -7.57 -2.31 2.39
N ALA A 31 -6.83 -1.24 2.70
CA ALA A 31 -5.92 -0.61 1.74
C ALA A 31 -4.78 -1.56 1.30
N VAL A 32 -4.22 -2.35 2.22
CA VAL A 32 -3.22 -3.39 1.92
C VAL A 32 -3.81 -4.47 1.00
N ARG A 33 -5.00 -4.97 1.30
CA ARG A 33 -5.72 -5.94 0.47
C ARG A 33 -6.06 -5.39 -0.91
N ALA A 34 -6.54 -4.14 -1.00
CA ALA A 34 -6.83 -3.46 -2.25
C ALA A 34 -5.57 -3.30 -3.09
N SER A 35 -4.46 -2.85 -2.50
CA SER A 35 -3.16 -2.78 -3.15
C SER A 35 -2.72 -4.14 -3.73
N TRP A 36 -2.92 -5.23 -2.99
CA TRP A 36 -2.63 -6.59 -3.46
C TRP A 36 -3.57 -7.07 -4.59
N ALA A 37 -4.87 -6.81 -4.49
CA ALA A 37 -5.85 -7.16 -5.53
C ALA A 37 -5.52 -6.45 -6.86
N HIS A 38 -5.07 -5.20 -6.76
CA HIS A 38 -4.64 -4.38 -7.90
C HIS A 38 -3.16 -4.53 -8.27
N ARG A 39 -2.48 -5.57 -7.78
CA ARG A 39 -1.09 -5.85 -8.17
C ARG A 39 -0.92 -5.91 -9.70
N ARG A 40 0.23 -5.46 -10.18
CA ARG A 40 0.61 -5.47 -11.60
C ARG A 40 0.71 -6.89 -12.14
N ILE A 41 1.35 -7.79 -11.39
CA ILE A 41 1.56 -9.19 -11.79
C ILE A 41 0.43 -10.06 -11.21
N LYS A 42 -0.60 -10.37 -12.01
CA LYS A 42 -1.80 -11.09 -11.52
C LYS A 42 -1.52 -12.52 -11.05
N GLY A 43 -0.51 -13.20 -11.59
CA GLY A 43 -0.10 -14.54 -11.15
C GLY A 43 0.85 -14.59 -9.95
N MET A 44 1.26 -13.44 -9.39
CA MET A 44 2.22 -13.41 -8.28
C MET A 44 1.64 -14.08 -7.04
N THR A 45 2.43 -14.97 -6.42
CA THR A 45 2.04 -15.68 -5.19
C THR A 45 2.38 -14.86 -3.94
N GLN A 46 1.75 -15.15 -2.80
CA GLN A 46 2.11 -14.53 -1.52
C GLN A 46 3.54 -14.88 -1.09
N ARG A 47 4.05 -16.06 -1.46
CA ARG A 47 5.45 -16.45 -1.22
C ARG A 47 6.40 -15.53 -1.99
N THR A 48 6.14 -15.32 -3.28
CA THR A 48 6.92 -14.40 -4.11
C THR A 48 6.86 -12.97 -3.57
N LEU A 49 5.68 -12.52 -3.13
CA LEU A 49 5.55 -11.22 -2.46
C LEU A 49 6.42 -11.13 -1.20
N ALA A 50 6.40 -12.17 -0.36
CA ALA A 50 7.19 -12.23 0.86
C ALA A 50 8.69 -12.14 0.56
N GLU A 51 9.18 -12.92 -0.40
CA GLU A 51 10.58 -12.92 -0.83
C GLU A 51 11.00 -11.54 -1.35
N LEU A 52 10.24 -10.98 -2.29
CA LEU A 52 10.61 -9.73 -2.97
C LEU A 52 10.42 -8.48 -2.10
N ALA A 53 9.42 -8.48 -1.21
CA ALA A 53 9.19 -7.37 -0.27
C ALA A 53 9.96 -7.58 1.05
N GLU A 54 10.82 -8.59 1.13
CA GLU A 54 11.60 -8.96 2.32
C GLU A 54 10.72 -9.07 3.57
N CYS A 55 9.55 -9.68 3.43
CA CYS A 55 8.61 -9.97 4.49
C CYS A 55 8.68 -11.45 4.87
N TYR A 56 8.37 -11.78 6.12
CA TYR A 56 8.27 -13.19 6.50
C TYR A 56 7.00 -13.82 5.91
N PRO A 57 7.07 -15.00 5.26
CA PRO A 57 5.92 -15.58 4.56
C PRO A 57 4.66 -15.74 5.41
N SER A 58 4.77 -16.18 6.67
CA SER A 58 3.58 -16.33 7.53
C SER A 58 2.96 -14.99 7.93
N HIS A 59 3.73 -13.90 7.94
CA HIS A 59 3.20 -12.59 8.24
C HIS A 59 2.45 -12.02 7.03
N VAL A 60 2.89 -12.31 5.81
CA VAL A 60 2.18 -11.87 4.59
C VAL A 60 0.76 -12.41 4.54
N SER A 61 0.54 -13.67 4.95
CA SER A 61 -0.82 -14.21 5.03
C SER A 61 -1.69 -13.50 6.07
N ASP A 62 -1.11 -12.99 7.17
CA ASP A 62 -1.85 -12.18 8.14
C ASP A 62 -2.16 -10.77 7.61
N TYR A 63 -1.23 -10.15 6.88
CA TYR A 63 -1.44 -8.84 6.25
C TYR A 63 -2.60 -8.88 5.23
N LEU A 64 -2.75 -10.03 4.55
CA LEU A 64 -3.72 -10.27 3.50
C LEU A 64 -4.94 -11.09 3.95
N ALA A 65 -5.09 -11.33 5.25
CA ALA A 65 -6.23 -12.04 5.79
C ALA A 65 -7.53 -11.31 5.42
N ALA A 66 -8.59 -12.04 5.06
CA ALA A 66 -9.89 -11.46 4.71
C ALA A 66 -10.63 -10.84 5.91
N ASP A 67 -10.22 -11.19 7.14
CA ASP A 67 -10.74 -10.64 8.39
C ASP A 67 -9.79 -9.61 9.02
N ASP A 68 -10.33 -8.70 9.83
CA ASP A 68 -9.58 -7.69 10.59
C ASP A 68 -9.47 -8.07 12.07
N LYS A 69 -9.27 -9.36 12.39
CA LYS A 69 -9.12 -9.81 13.78
C LYS A 69 -7.90 -9.15 14.44
N PRO A 70 -7.95 -8.77 15.72
CA PRO A 70 -6.81 -8.14 16.42
C PRO A 70 -5.54 -8.98 16.46
N SER A 71 -5.64 -10.30 16.32
CA SER A 71 -4.48 -11.21 16.25
C SER A 71 -3.73 -11.13 14.93
N ARG A 72 -4.31 -10.53 13.88
CA ARG A 72 -3.65 -10.37 12.59
C ARG A 72 -2.55 -9.32 12.71
N ARG A 73 -1.44 -9.53 12.02
CA ARG A 73 -0.36 -8.54 11.95
C ARG A 73 -0.66 -7.51 10.88
N ASP A 74 -0.27 -6.26 11.10
CA ASP A 74 -0.32 -5.22 10.07
C ASP A 74 0.96 -5.24 9.23
N LEU A 75 0.84 -4.82 7.96
CA LEU A 75 2.02 -4.56 7.13
C LEU A 75 2.87 -3.47 7.79
N PRO A 76 4.15 -3.72 8.13
CA PRO A 76 4.97 -2.73 8.81
C PRO A 76 5.24 -1.50 7.93
N ALA A 77 5.20 -0.30 8.52
CA ALA A 77 5.46 0.96 7.79
C ALA A 77 6.81 0.96 7.06
N GLY A 78 7.85 0.37 7.67
CA GLY A 78 9.18 0.24 7.05
C GLY A 78 9.22 -0.65 5.80
N LYS A 79 8.16 -1.40 5.50
CA LYS A 79 8.05 -2.27 4.33
C LYS A 79 7.21 -1.67 3.20
N LEU A 80 6.63 -0.48 3.37
CA LEU A 80 5.71 0.11 2.38
C LEU A 80 6.34 0.36 1.01
N ASN A 81 7.58 0.86 0.95
CA ASN A 81 8.26 1.10 -0.33
C ASN A 81 8.62 -0.20 -1.05
N ALA A 82 9.07 -1.22 -0.30
CA ALA A 82 9.34 -2.55 -0.84
C ALA A 82 8.05 -3.20 -1.35
N TRP A 83 6.98 -3.13 -0.54
CA TRP A 83 5.64 -3.55 -0.94
C TRP A 83 5.19 -2.90 -2.24
N ALA A 84 5.20 -1.56 -2.31
CA ALA A 84 4.76 -0.80 -3.47
C ALA A 84 5.55 -1.13 -4.74
N SER A 85 6.87 -1.32 -4.60
CA SER A 85 7.75 -1.75 -5.68
C SER A 85 7.36 -3.11 -6.23
N VAL A 86 7.00 -4.05 -5.36
CA VAL A 86 6.68 -5.44 -5.74
C VAL A 86 5.24 -5.58 -6.27
N VAL A 87 4.25 -5.03 -5.57
CA VAL A 87 2.85 -5.06 -6.04
C VAL A 87 2.65 -4.14 -7.25
N GLY A 88 3.52 -3.14 -7.42
CA GLY A 88 3.52 -2.23 -8.56
C GLY A 88 2.51 -1.10 -8.45
N ASN A 89 2.03 -0.78 -7.24
CA ASN A 89 1.16 0.37 -6.99
C ASN A 89 1.39 1.02 -5.61
N TRP A 90 1.01 2.31 -5.50
CA TRP A 90 1.12 3.13 -4.30
C TRP A 90 -0.12 3.08 -3.38
N GLY A 91 -1.01 2.10 -3.54
CA GLY A 91 -2.35 2.11 -2.92
C GLY A 91 -2.36 2.33 -1.40
N VAL A 92 -1.46 1.67 -0.67
CA VAL A 92 -1.37 1.82 0.80
C VAL A 92 -0.93 3.24 1.19
N GLN A 93 0.04 3.81 0.48
CA GLN A 93 0.51 5.17 0.72
C GLN A 93 -0.52 6.22 0.32
N GLN A 94 -1.25 6.01 -0.79
CA GLN A 94 -2.38 6.88 -1.16
C GLN A 94 -3.41 6.95 -0.04
N TRP A 95 -3.78 5.81 0.54
CA TRP A 95 -4.72 5.77 1.65
C TRP A 95 -4.18 6.50 2.88
N LEU A 96 -2.94 6.23 3.30
CA LEU A 96 -2.31 6.92 4.42
C LEU A 96 -2.27 8.44 4.23
N MET A 97 -1.95 8.91 3.02
CA MET A 97 -1.93 10.34 2.69
C MET A 97 -3.33 10.96 2.75
N GLN A 98 -4.37 10.23 2.35
CA GLN A 98 -5.75 10.68 2.47
C GLN A 98 -6.18 10.81 3.94
N GLN A 99 -5.84 9.82 4.78
CA GLN A 99 -6.14 9.88 6.22
C GLN A 99 -5.38 11.01 6.91
N ALA A 100 -4.08 11.16 6.63
CA ALA A 100 -3.27 12.22 7.22
C ALA A 100 -3.77 13.63 6.86
N LYS A 101 -4.23 13.84 5.62
CA LYS A 101 -4.81 15.12 5.19
C LYS A 101 -6.04 15.51 6.02
N LEU A 102 -6.91 14.54 6.33
CA LEU A 102 -8.09 14.78 7.17
C LEU A 102 -7.65 15.19 8.59
N THR A 103 -6.74 14.43 9.18
CA THR A 103 -6.25 14.70 10.54
C THR A 103 -5.58 16.07 10.68
N VAL A 104 -4.74 16.47 9.71
CA VAL A 104 -4.09 17.80 9.74
C VAL A 104 -5.11 18.94 9.61
N MET A 105 -6.15 18.77 8.80
CA MET A 105 -7.19 19.79 8.64
C MET A 105 -8.00 19.99 9.93
N GLU A 106 -8.34 18.90 10.62
CA GLU A 106 -9.03 18.92 11.92
C GLU A 106 -8.21 19.70 12.96
N GLU A 107 -6.90 19.46 13.02
CA GLU A 107 -6.00 20.19 13.93
C GLU A 107 -5.97 21.69 13.61
N VAL A 108 -5.90 22.08 12.33
CA VAL A 108 -5.92 23.48 11.91
C VAL A 108 -7.23 24.17 12.31
N ILE A 109 -8.37 23.49 12.18
CA ILE A 109 -9.68 24.02 12.60
C ILE A 109 -9.72 24.19 14.12
N ALA A 110 -9.27 23.19 14.88
CA ALA A 110 -9.23 23.24 16.34
C ALA A 110 -8.38 24.41 16.85
N ARG A 111 -7.21 24.67 16.24
CA ARG A 111 -6.34 25.80 16.58
C ARG A 111 -6.95 27.17 16.27
N LYS A 112 -7.84 27.27 15.27
CA LYS A 112 -8.51 28.53 14.91
C LYS A 112 -9.74 28.84 15.78
N ALA A 113 -10.31 27.83 16.43
CA ALA A 113 -11.48 27.96 17.29
C ALA A 113 -11.14 28.21 18.77
N ALA A 114 -9.87 28.08 19.15
CA ALA A 114 -9.32 28.39 20.47
C ALA A 114 -8.80 29.83 20.52
#